data_AF-A0A075GWW0-F1
#
_entry.id   AF-A0A075GWW0-F1
#
_cell.length_a   1.000
_cell.length_b   1.000
_cell.length_c   1.000
_cell.angle_alpha   90.00
_cell.angle_beta   90.00
_cell.angle_gamma   90.00
#
_symmetry.space_group_name_H-M   'P 1'
#
loop_
_entity.id
_entity.type
_entity.pdbx_description
1 polymer ?
#
loop_
_entity_poly.entity_id
_entity_poly.type
_entity_poly.pdbx_seq_one_letter_code
_entity_poly.pdbx_strand_id
1 'polypeptide(L)'
;MINSEKIMMSGRRRGIIDEYKQFLKISSILHPKHGPFHPRRPDTIISRMVRGMLPRDKPSGKEALSRLRVYIGIPRDVKSLERIQIEKAKIRKSSALYTTMEDLSRNVGWN
;
A
#
# COMPACT_ATOMS: atom_id res chain seq x y z
N MET A 1 7.85 -5.91 -6.03
CA MET A 1 7.79 -4.42 -6.06
C MET A 1 8.80 -3.88 -5.07
N ILE A 2 9.61 -2.91 -5.48
CA ILE A 2 10.60 -2.21 -4.65
C ILE A 2 10.22 -0.73 -4.56
N ASN A 3 10.79 0.01 -3.60
CA ASN A 3 10.49 1.43 -3.35
C ASN A 3 9.00 1.71 -3.12
N SER A 4 8.33 0.87 -2.33
CA SER A 4 6.90 1.00 -2.04
C SER A 4 6.51 2.36 -1.44
N GLU A 5 7.43 3.00 -0.71
CA GLU A 5 7.27 4.32 -0.10
C GLU A 5 7.13 5.44 -1.15
N LYS A 6 7.71 5.27 -2.34
CA LYS A 6 7.69 6.27 -3.42
C LYS A 6 6.49 6.15 -4.35
N ILE A 7 5.60 5.18 -4.11
CA ILE A 7 4.38 5.03 -4.91
C ILE A 7 3.50 6.25 -4.68
N MET A 8 2.93 6.77 -5.77
CA MET A 8 2.10 7.95 -5.77
C MET A 8 0.64 7.58 -5.96
N MET A 9 -0.22 8.10 -5.08
CA MET A 9 -1.67 7.99 -5.17
C MET A 9 -2.26 9.28 -5.68
N SER A 10 -3.21 9.19 -6.60
CA SER A 10 -3.92 10.37 -7.12
C SER A 10 -4.90 10.93 -6.09
N GLY A 11 -4.85 12.24 -5.87
CA GLY A 11 -5.78 12.94 -5.00
C GLY A 11 -5.10 14.02 -4.15
N ARG A 12 -5.91 14.91 -3.57
CA ARG A 12 -5.40 15.93 -2.66
C ARG A 12 -4.95 15.27 -1.35
N ARG A 13 -3.74 15.64 -0.91
CA ARG A 13 -3.10 15.16 0.32
C ARG A 13 -4.05 15.06 1.52
N ARG A 14 -4.74 16.16 1.85
CA ARG A 14 -5.66 16.21 3.00
C ARG A 14 -6.80 15.20 2.88
N GLY A 15 -7.41 15.10 1.69
CA GLY A 15 -8.54 14.19 1.47
C GLY A 15 -8.14 12.72 1.65
N ILE A 16 -7.01 12.33 1.07
CA ILE A 16 -6.48 10.96 1.21
C ILE A 16 -6.17 10.62 2.66
N ILE A 17 -5.50 11.53 3.39
CA ILE A 17 -5.15 11.32 4.80
C ILE A 17 -6.42 11.22 5.65
N ASP A 18 -7.40 12.11 5.43
CA ASP A 18 -8.64 12.12 6.19
C ASP A 18 -9.47 10.86 5.93
N GLU A 19 -9.58 10.40 4.67
CA GLU A 19 -10.22 9.14 4.30
C GLU A 19 -9.56 7.96 5.00
N TYR A 20 -8.22 7.89 4.95
CA TYR A 20 -7.50 6.82 5.63
C TYR A 20 -7.71 6.88 7.13
N LYS A 21 -7.72 8.07 7.74
CA LYS A 21 -8.04 8.23 9.18
C LYS A 21 -9.44 7.73 9.53
N GLN A 22 -10.44 7.90 8.67
CA GLN A 22 -11.76 7.30 8.90
C GLN A 22 -11.69 5.77 8.85
N PHE A 23 -10.94 5.20 7.90
CA PHE A 23 -10.73 3.76 7.83
C PHE A 23 -10.13 3.19 9.14
N LEU A 24 -9.22 3.92 9.79
CA LEU A 24 -8.64 3.51 11.08
C LEU A 24 -9.62 3.46 12.24
N LYS A 25 -10.67 4.27 12.20
CA LYS A 25 -11.70 4.30 13.24
C LYS A 25 -12.55 3.04 13.23
N ILE A 26 -12.60 2.33 12.09
CA ILE A 26 -13.33 1.08 11.95
C ILE A 26 -12.65 0.03 12.83
N SER A 27 -13.30 -0.36 13.92
CA SER A 27 -12.78 -1.36 14.84
C SER A 27 -13.93 -2.22 15.37
N SER A 28 -13.62 -3.43 15.83
CA SER A 28 -14.62 -4.27 16.49
C SER A 28 -14.89 -3.73 17.89
N ILE A 29 -16.17 -3.52 18.21
CA ILE A 29 -16.62 -3.05 19.54
C ILE A 29 -16.33 -4.12 20.60
N LEU A 30 -16.49 -5.40 20.26
CA LEU A 30 -16.37 -6.52 21.19
C LEU A 30 -14.91 -6.83 21.54
N HIS A 31 -14.06 -6.97 20.51
CA HIS A 31 -12.66 -7.35 20.73
C HIS A 31 -11.75 -6.83 19.61
N PRO A 32 -10.85 -5.88 19.89
CA PRO A 32 -9.99 -5.26 18.87
C PRO A 32 -9.12 -6.25 18.09
N LYS A 33 -8.67 -7.34 18.72
CA LYS A 33 -7.81 -8.36 18.07
C LYS A 33 -8.51 -9.14 16.96
N HIS A 34 -9.84 -9.27 17.04
CA HIS A 34 -10.65 -9.94 16.01
C HIS A 34 -11.23 -8.96 14.99
N GLY A 35 -10.89 -7.67 15.09
CA GLY A 35 -11.32 -6.63 14.17
C GLY A 35 -10.51 -6.55 12.87
N PRO A 36 -10.86 -5.61 11.99
CA PRO A 36 -10.10 -5.36 10.77
C PRO A 36 -8.69 -4.87 11.11
N PHE A 37 -7.68 -5.54 10.56
CA PHE A 37 -6.29 -5.10 10.70
C PHE A 37 -5.94 -3.93 9.77
N HIS A 38 -5.42 -2.85 10.36
CA HIS A 38 -5.04 -1.61 9.68
C HIS A 38 -3.52 -1.50 9.53
N PRO A 39 -2.94 -1.87 8.38
CA PRO A 39 -1.50 -1.76 8.16
C PRO A 39 -1.06 -0.29 8.15
N ARG A 40 0.12 -0.01 8.72
CA ARG A 40 0.72 1.35 8.75
C ARG A 40 1.88 1.53 7.79
N ARG A 41 2.61 0.44 7.55
CA ARG A 41 3.80 0.46 6.71
C ARG A 41 3.39 0.40 5.23
N PRO A 42 4.04 1.15 4.34
CA PRO A 42 3.61 1.28 2.95
C PRO A 42 3.63 -0.05 2.19
N ASP A 43 4.61 -0.92 2.45
CA ASP A 43 4.67 -2.30 1.94
C ASP A 43 3.41 -3.11 2.27
N THR A 44 3.00 -3.10 3.53
CA THR A 44 1.84 -3.83 4.02
C THR A 44 0.51 -3.21 3.58
N ILE A 45 0.45 -1.88 3.43
CA ILE A 45 -0.72 -1.19 2.88
C ILE A 45 -0.96 -1.66 1.44
N ILE A 46 0.08 -1.63 0.59
CA ILE A 46 -0.02 -2.05 -0.81
C ILE A 46 -0.36 -3.54 -0.91
N SER A 47 0.30 -4.39 -0.12
CA SER A 47 -0.03 -5.81 -0.09
C SER A 47 -1.50 -6.04 0.28
N ARG A 48 -2.05 -5.25 1.23
CA ARG A 48 -3.48 -5.32 1.58
C ARG A 48 -4.38 -4.78 0.47
N MET A 49 -3.99 -3.74 -0.26
CA MET A 49 -4.72 -3.23 -1.43
C MET A 49 -4.78 -4.28 -2.54
N VAL A 50 -3.65 -4.88 -2.91
CA VAL A 50 -3.59 -5.93 -3.94
C VAL A 50 -4.41 -7.15 -3.50
N ARG A 51 -4.34 -7.53 -2.21
CA ARG A 51 -5.21 -8.59 -1.68
C ARG A 51 -6.70 -8.27 -1.82
N GLY A 52 -7.10 -6.99 -1.76
CA GLY A 52 -8.47 -6.58 -2.01
C GLY A 52 -8.91 -6.69 -3.47
N MET A 53 -7.96 -6.70 -4.41
CA MET A 53 -8.21 -6.86 -5.85
C MET A 53 -8.22 -8.34 -6.30
N LEU A 54 -7.88 -9.28 -5.41
CA LEU A 54 -7.78 -10.71 -5.71
C LEU A 54 -8.94 -11.49 -5.08
N PRO A 55 -9.36 -12.63 -5.69
CA PRO A 55 -10.40 -13.49 -5.12
C PRO A 55 -9.91 -14.15 -3.83
N ARG A 56 -10.56 -13.84 -2.70
CA ARG A 56 -10.08 -14.22 -1.36
C ARG A 56 -10.38 -15.68 -0.99
N ASP A 57 -11.49 -16.18 -1.52
CA ASP A 57 -12.04 -17.50 -1.16
C ASP A 57 -11.44 -18.63 -2.01
N LYS A 58 -10.82 -18.28 -3.15
CA LYS A 58 -10.20 -19.24 -4.07
C LYS A 58 -8.74 -19.50 -3.71
N PRO A 59 -8.26 -20.75 -3.82
CA PRO A 59 -6.85 -21.07 -3.58
C PRO A 59 -5.92 -20.31 -4.55
N SER A 60 -6.36 -20.09 -5.79
CA SER A 60 -5.61 -19.33 -6.80
C SER A 60 -5.31 -17.89 -6.37
N GLY A 61 -6.24 -17.21 -5.68
CA GLY A 61 -5.99 -15.86 -5.19
C GLY A 61 -5.00 -15.82 -4.03
N LYS A 62 -5.02 -16.84 -3.15
CA LYS A 62 -4.03 -17.00 -2.08
C LYS A 62 -2.63 -17.23 -2.65
N GLU A 63 -2.52 -18.06 -3.68
CA GLU A 63 -1.25 -18.31 -4.36
C GLU A 63 -0.73 -17.10 -5.13
N ALA A 64 -1.61 -16.35 -5.81
CA ALA A 64 -1.23 -15.11 -6.47
C ALA A 64 -0.68 -14.08 -5.46
N LEU A 65 -1.29 -13.99 -4.27
CA LEU A 65 -0.83 -13.11 -3.22
C LEU A 65 0.52 -13.56 -2.63
N SER A 66 0.78 -14.86 -2.48
CA SER A 66 2.05 -15.36 -1.94
C SER A 66 3.24 -15.09 -2.87
N ARG A 67 3.00 -15.00 -4.18
CA ARG A 67 4.01 -14.60 -5.17
C ARG A 67 4.34 -13.10 -5.10
N LEU A 68 3.46 -12.27 -4.56
CA LEU A 68 3.69 -10.83 -4.44
C LEU A 68 4.66 -10.51 -3.29
N ARG A 69 5.82 -9.96 -3.63
CA ARG A 69 6.78 -9.41 -2.66
C ARG A 69 6.86 -7.90 -2.80
N VAL A 70 6.64 -7.17 -1.71
CA VAL A 70 6.67 -5.70 -1.67
C VAL A 70 7.70 -5.26 -0.63
N TYR A 71 8.59 -4.36 -1.02
CA TYR A 71 9.69 -3.89 -0.18
C TYR A 71 9.69 -2.37 -0.05
N ILE A 72 10.12 -1.89 1.11
CA ILE A 72 10.49 -0.50 1.37
C ILE A 72 11.95 -0.33 0.93
N GLY A 73 12.22 0.65 0.09
CA GLY A 73 13.52 0.81 -0.56
C GLY A 73 13.89 -0.39 -1.45
N ILE A 74 15.20 -0.62 -1.57
CA ILE A 74 15.77 -1.68 -2.42
C ILE A 74 16.60 -2.64 -1.55
N PRO A 75 16.12 -3.88 -1.33
CA PRO A 75 16.91 -4.93 -0.68
C PRO A 75 18.20 -5.23 -1.45
N ARG A 76 19.23 -5.71 -0.76
CA ARG A 76 20.53 -6.07 -1.37
C ARG A 76 20.36 -7.16 -2.44
N ASP A 77 19.53 -8.15 -2.17
CA ASP A 77 19.32 -9.33 -3.02
C ASP A 77 18.71 -9.01 -4.39
N VAL A 78 17.97 -7.90 -4.49
CA VAL A 78 17.31 -7.46 -5.73
C VAL A 78 17.99 -6.24 -6.36
N LYS A 79 19.10 -5.77 -5.78
CA LYS A 79 19.81 -4.57 -6.27
C LYS A 79 20.43 -4.79 -7.65
N SER A 80 20.87 -6.01 -7.94
CA SER A 80 21.50 -6.44 -9.20
C SER A 80 20.51 -6.77 -10.31
N LEU A 81 19.21 -6.93 -9.99
CA LEU A 81 18.18 -7.26 -10.97
C LEU A 81 17.75 -6.02 -11.76
N GLU A 82 17.38 -6.23 -13.01
CA GLU A 82 16.79 -5.19 -13.85
C GLU A 82 15.45 -4.72 -13.29
N ARG A 83 15.21 -3.42 -13.41
CA ARG A 83 14.01 -2.76 -12.86
C ARG A 83 13.10 -2.40 -13.99
N ILE A 84 11.91 -2.98 -13.97
CA ILE A 84 10.86 -2.68 -14.94
C ILE A 84 9.90 -1.68 -14.32
N GLN A 85 9.64 -0.59 -15.04
CA GLN A 85 8.56 0.34 -14.71
C GLN A 85 7.36 0.05 -15.60
N ILE A 86 6.17 -0.04 -15.01
CA ILE A 86 4.94 -0.29 -15.75
C ILE A 86 4.50 1.02 -16.41
N GLU A 87 4.60 1.12 -17.74
CA GLU A 87 4.26 2.32 -18.51
C GLU A 87 2.83 2.84 -18.24
N LYS A 88 1.87 1.93 -18.12
CA LYS A 88 0.47 2.28 -17.83
C LYS A 88 0.26 2.89 -16.45
N ALA A 89 1.15 2.61 -15.50
CA ALA A 89 1.07 3.10 -14.12
C ALA A 89 1.90 4.38 -13.89
N LYS A 90 2.50 4.94 -14.96
CA LYS A 90 3.23 6.20 -14.85
C LYS A 90 2.27 7.37 -14.61
N ILE A 91 2.76 8.29 -13.80
CA ILE A 91 2.09 9.54 -13.44
C ILE A 91 2.05 10.43 -14.68
N ARG A 92 0.87 11.02 -14.96
CA ARG A 92 0.68 11.88 -16.13
C ARG A 92 0.39 13.34 -15.77
N LYS A 93 -0.09 13.62 -14.55
CA LYS A 93 -0.40 14.98 -14.09
C LYS A 93 0.72 15.54 -13.22
N SER A 94 0.64 16.82 -12.87
CA SER A 94 1.57 17.47 -11.93
C SER A 94 1.63 16.74 -10.59
N SER A 95 2.83 16.66 -10.01
CA SER A 95 3.09 16.03 -8.70
C SER A 95 2.22 16.60 -7.58
N ALA A 96 1.74 17.84 -7.69
CA ALA A 96 0.87 18.46 -6.68
C ALA A 96 -0.50 17.77 -6.53
N LEU A 97 -0.92 16.99 -7.53
CA LEU A 97 -2.16 16.22 -7.52
C LEU A 97 -1.98 14.78 -7.00
N TYR A 98 -0.78 14.46 -6.51
CA TYR A 98 -0.45 13.15 -6.00
C TYR A 98 0.06 13.24 -4.56
N THR A 99 -0.15 12.15 -3.82
CA THR A 99 0.35 11.97 -2.46
C THR A 99 1.18 10.70 -2.42
N THR A 100 2.37 10.76 -1.81
CA THR A 100 3.22 9.58 -1.70
C THR A 100 2.71 8.64 -0.61
N MET A 101 2.97 7.34 -0.80
CA MET A 101 2.68 6.33 0.22
C MET A 101 3.47 6.60 1.50
N GLU A 102 4.68 7.17 1.39
CA GLU A 102 5.47 7.61 2.54
C GLU A 102 4.75 8.68 3.36
N ASP A 103 4.26 9.75 2.74
CA ASP A 103 3.56 10.82 3.45
C ASP A 103 2.27 10.30 4.09
N LEU A 104 1.50 9.48 3.38
CA LEU A 104 0.34 8.80 3.97
C LEU A 104 0.74 8.00 5.22
N SER A 105 1.73 7.11 5.07
CA SER A 105 2.15 6.18 6.12
C SER A 105 2.64 6.92 7.36
N ARG A 106 3.47 7.96 7.18
CA ARG A 106 3.95 8.82 8.28
C ARG A 106 2.79 9.49 9.03
N ASN A 107 1.81 10.03 8.32
CA ASN A 107 0.65 10.70 8.94
C ASN A 107 -0.29 9.73 9.67
N VAL A 108 -0.20 8.43 9.41
CA VAL A 108 -1.05 7.41 10.02
C VAL A 108 -0.31 6.57 11.06
N GLY A 109 0.88 7.00 11.49
CA GLY A 109 1.63 6.42 12.61
C GLY A 109 2.73 5.45 12.23
N TRP A 110 3.25 5.50 11.00
CA TRP A 110 4.50 4.83 10.64
C TRP A 110 5.69 5.76 10.86
N ASN A 111 6.48 5.46 11.90
CA ASN A 111 7.77 6.10 12.20
C ASN A 111 8.91 5.14 11.90
#